data_AF-A0A2R6E726-F1
#
_entry.id   AF-A0A2R6E726-F1
#
_cell.length_a   1.000
_cell.length_b   1.000
_cell.length_c   1.000
_cell.angle_alpha   90.00
_cell.angle_beta   90.00
_cell.angle_gamma   90.00
#
_symmetry.space_group_name_H-M   'P 1'
#
loop_
_entity.id
_entity.type
_entity.pdbx_description
1 polymer ?
#
loop_
_entity_poly.entity_id
_entity_poly.type
_entity_poly.pdbx_seq_one_letter_code
_entity_poly.pdbx_strand_id
1 'polypeptide(L)'
;MTDSTDTDRLAREAGAPTADDSPVFEAPWQARAFALAVGLTREGQLDWSAFRTHLVDRVGAADPTGTTEDDYYTEWIEALEGLLVEQGVVDGETLAECAEAFASGQRDASEFVVGADHAHPHPHDHDHDH
;
A
#
# COMPACT_ATOMS: atom_id res chain seq x y z
N MET A 1 -17.14 -24.56 32.95
CA MET A 1 -16.08 -23.55 33.10
C MET A 1 -14.85 -24.14 32.42
N THR A 2 -14.91 -24.23 31.09
CA THR A 2 -13.83 -24.76 30.27
C THR A 2 -12.69 -23.76 30.32
N ASP A 3 -11.55 -24.28 30.74
CA ASP A 3 -10.31 -23.61 31.02
C ASP A 3 -9.81 -22.87 29.77
N SER A 4 -9.51 -21.58 29.91
CA SER A 4 -9.13 -20.67 28.83
C SER A 4 -7.81 -21.04 28.11
N THR A 5 -7.15 -22.12 28.56
CA THR A 5 -5.86 -22.63 28.07
C THR A 5 -6.00 -23.64 26.91
N ASP A 6 -7.20 -24.20 26.69
CA ASP A 6 -7.43 -25.20 25.63
C ASP A 6 -7.46 -24.56 24.23
N THR A 7 -7.99 -23.35 24.12
CA THR A 7 -8.07 -22.60 22.84
C THR A 7 -6.69 -22.13 22.36
N ASP A 8 -5.81 -21.73 23.27
CA ASP A 8 -4.45 -21.27 22.95
C ASP A 8 -3.57 -22.42 22.41
N ARG A 9 -3.74 -23.61 22.98
CA ARG A 9 -3.04 -24.82 22.54
C ARG A 9 -3.46 -25.26 21.14
N LEU A 10 -4.75 -25.24 20.85
CA LEU A 10 -5.28 -25.60 19.52
C LEU A 10 -4.87 -24.58 18.45
N ALA A 11 -4.80 -23.29 18.80
CA ALA A 11 -4.31 -22.25 17.90
C ALA A 11 -2.82 -22.43 17.54
N ARG A 12 -1.99 -22.82 18.53
CA ARG A 12 -0.56 -23.11 18.33
C ARG A 12 -0.30 -24.42 17.58
N GLU A 13 -1.17 -25.42 17.73
CA GLU A 13 -1.11 -26.67 16.96
C GLU A 13 -1.62 -26.51 15.51
N ALA A 14 -2.44 -25.48 15.24
CA ALA A 14 -3.00 -25.17 13.92
C ALA A 14 -2.18 -24.16 13.09
N GLY A 15 -1.06 -23.64 13.61
CA GLY A 15 -0.25 -22.63 12.91
C GLY A 15 -1.00 -21.31 12.68
N ALA A 16 -1.92 -20.95 13.58
CA ALA A 16 -2.58 -19.66 13.52
C ALA A 16 -1.53 -18.56 13.80
N PRO A 17 -1.44 -17.53 12.96
CA PRO A 17 -0.49 -16.44 13.16
C PRO A 17 -0.75 -15.81 14.53
N THR A 18 0.28 -15.81 15.36
CA THR A 18 0.25 -15.16 16.67
C THR A 18 0.35 -13.64 16.49
N ALA A 19 0.10 -12.86 17.55
CA ALA A 19 0.30 -11.40 17.47
C ALA A 19 1.74 -11.01 17.06
N ASP A 20 2.70 -11.92 17.24
CA ASP A 20 4.10 -11.82 16.80
C ASP A 20 4.29 -11.98 15.28
N ASP A 21 3.27 -12.46 14.56
CA ASP A 21 3.25 -12.60 13.09
C ASP A 21 2.59 -11.40 12.38
N SER A 22 2.20 -10.36 13.13
CA SER A 22 1.72 -9.12 12.52
C SER A 22 2.89 -8.35 11.93
N PRO A 23 2.82 -7.88 10.67
CA PRO A 23 3.88 -7.09 10.08
C PRO A 23 4.13 -5.84 10.93
N VAL A 24 5.37 -5.68 11.40
CA VAL A 24 5.82 -4.48 12.09
C VAL A 24 6.13 -3.44 11.02
N PHE A 25 5.53 -2.26 11.15
CA PHE A 25 5.73 -1.14 10.22
C PHE A 25 6.53 -0.05 10.93
N GLU A 26 7.62 0.40 10.31
CA GLU A 26 8.45 1.51 10.82
C GLU A 26 7.79 2.87 10.55
N ALA A 27 6.96 2.95 9.50
CA ALA A 27 6.28 4.17 9.13
C ALA A 27 4.79 3.96 8.77
N PRO A 28 3.91 4.96 9.01
CA PRO A 28 2.49 4.86 8.68
C PRO A 28 2.20 4.59 7.20
N TRP A 29 3.09 4.99 6.29
CA TRP A 29 2.91 4.75 4.85
C TRP A 29 3.08 3.27 4.48
N GLN A 30 3.96 2.54 5.17
CA GLN A 30 4.18 1.10 4.96
C GLN A 30 2.91 0.30 5.31
N ALA A 31 2.27 0.63 6.44
CA ALA A 31 1.01 0.01 6.84
C ALA A 31 -0.13 0.27 5.83
N ARG A 32 -0.17 1.48 5.25
CA ARG A 32 -1.16 1.82 4.22
C ARG A 32 -0.93 1.05 2.93
N ALA A 33 0.33 0.95 2.48
CA ALA A 33 0.70 0.16 1.31
C ALA A 33 0.29 -1.31 1.46
N PHE A 34 0.60 -1.92 2.61
CA PHE A 34 0.17 -3.28 2.94
C PHE A 34 -1.36 -3.43 2.94
N ALA A 35 -2.07 -2.50 3.58
CA ALA A 35 -3.53 -2.52 3.63
C ALA A 35 -4.17 -2.41 2.23
N LEU A 36 -3.57 -1.67 1.29
CA LEU A 36 -4.03 -1.58 -0.09
C LEU A 36 -3.92 -2.93 -0.80
N ALA A 37 -2.76 -3.60 -0.75
CA ALA A 37 -2.62 -4.91 -1.38
C ALA A 37 -3.57 -5.95 -0.78
N VAL A 38 -3.72 -5.98 0.55
CA VAL A 38 -4.69 -6.86 1.22
C VAL A 38 -6.12 -6.53 0.79
N GLY A 39 -6.47 -5.25 0.69
CA GLY A 39 -7.77 -4.79 0.22
C GLY A 39 -8.08 -5.27 -1.20
N LEU A 40 -7.15 -5.04 -2.14
CA LEU A 40 -7.28 -5.47 -3.54
C LEU A 40 -7.40 -6.98 -3.68
N THR A 41 -6.66 -7.74 -2.88
CA THR A 41 -6.80 -9.20 -2.83
C THR A 41 -8.16 -9.64 -2.30
N ARG A 42 -8.66 -9.00 -1.25
CA ARG A 42 -9.98 -9.34 -0.68
C ARG A 42 -11.12 -9.04 -1.64
N GLU A 43 -10.99 -7.99 -2.45
CA GLU A 43 -11.92 -7.65 -3.53
C GLU A 43 -11.75 -8.52 -4.79
N GLY A 44 -10.77 -9.43 -4.80
CA GLY A 44 -10.50 -10.31 -5.93
C GLY A 44 -9.86 -9.62 -7.14
N GLN A 45 -9.39 -8.38 -6.97
CA GLN A 45 -8.72 -7.60 -8.01
C GLN A 45 -7.22 -7.91 -8.12
N LEU A 46 -6.64 -8.50 -7.07
CA LEU A 46 -5.23 -8.87 -7.03
C LEU A 46 -5.05 -10.31 -6.52
N ASP A 47 -4.43 -11.16 -7.32
CA ASP A 47 -4.01 -12.48 -6.84
C ASP A 47 -2.77 -12.36 -5.93
N TRP A 48 -2.96 -12.63 -4.64
CA TRP A 48 -1.91 -12.60 -3.63
C TRP A 48 -0.77 -13.60 -3.89
N SER A 49 -1.06 -14.71 -4.57
CA SER A 49 -0.03 -15.67 -4.95
C SER A 49 0.84 -15.13 -6.09
N ALA A 50 0.22 -14.53 -7.12
CA ALA A 50 0.93 -13.86 -8.21
C ALA A 50 1.77 -12.69 -7.70
N PHE A 51 1.21 -11.89 -6.77
CA PHE A 51 1.93 -10.80 -6.12
C PHE A 51 3.19 -11.27 -5.40
N ARG A 52 3.09 -12.34 -4.59
CA ARG A 52 4.28 -12.90 -3.92
C ARG A 52 5.33 -13.40 -4.89
N THR A 53 4.93 -14.01 -6.00
CA THR A 53 5.88 -14.46 -7.04
C THR A 53 6.60 -13.27 -7.68
N HIS A 54 5.86 -12.24 -8.11
CA HIS A 54 6.45 -11.02 -8.66
C HIS A 54 7.38 -10.31 -7.68
N LEU A 55 6.99 -10.23 -6.42
CA LEU A 55 7.81 -9.63 -5.37
C LEU A 55 9.10 -10.41 -5.16
N VAL A 56 9.06 -11.75 -5.09
CA VAL A 56 10.26 -12.59 -4.94
C VAL A 56 11.17 -12.48 -6.16
N ASP A 57 10.61 -12.41 -7.37
CA ASP A 57 11.41 -12.25 -8.59
C ASP A 57 12.13 -10.88 -8.62
N ARG A 58 11.49 -9.83 -8.11
CA ARG A 58 12.07 -8.48 -8.03
C ARG A 58 13.08 -8.34 -6.89
N VAL A 59 12.70 -8.72 -5.68
CA VAL A 59 13.53 -8.58 -4.47
C VAL A 59 14.64 -9.64 -4.42
N GLY A 60 14.39 -10.85 -4.91
CA GLY A 60 15.39 -11.93 -4.97
C GLY A 60 16.55 -11.64 -5.91
N ALA A 61 16.42 -10.64 -6.78
CA ALA A 61 17.52 -10.12 -7.62
C ALA A 61 18.37 -9.06 -6.89
N ALA A 62 17.89 -8.48 -5.79
CA ALA A 62 18.59 -7.49 -4.99
C ALA A 62 19.40 -8.19 -3.88
N ASP A 63 20.67 -7.81 -3.72
CA ASP A 63 21.50 -8.28 -2.61
C ASP A 63 20.94 -7.69 -1.30
N PRO A 64 20.49 -8.51 -0.33
CA PRO A 64 19.90 -8.01 0.91
C PRO A 64 20.91 -7.35 1.85
N THR A 65 22.21 -7.34 1.50
CA THR A 65 23.24 -6.74 2.33
C THR A 65 23.27 -5.21 2.21
N GLY A 66 22.36 -4.55 2.93
CA GLY A 66 22.36 -3.08 3.09
C GLY A 66 21.03 -2.39 2.86
N THR A 67 19.97 -3.13 2.53
CA THR A 67 18.61 -2.61 2.31
C THR A 67 17.98 -2.20 3.65
N THR A 68 17.48 -0.97 3.74
CA THR A 68 16.67 -0.53 4.88
C THR A 68 15.22 -1.04 4.74
N GLU A 69 14.42 -1.00 5.82
CA GLU A 69 12.99 -1.36 5.74
C GLU A 69 12.21 -0.41 4.81
N ASP A 70 12.61 0.86 4.73
CA ASP A 70 12.04 1.82 3.78
C ASP A 70 12.36 1.42 2.33
N ASP A 71 13.59 0.96 2.05
CA ASP A 71 13.97 0.46 0.72
C ASP A 71 13.18 -0.82 0.39
N TYR A 72 12.97 -1.71 1.37
CA TYR A 72 12.16 -2.93 1.19
C TYR A 72 10.72 -2.60 0.81
N TYR A 73 10.05 -1.71 1.55
CA TYR A 73 8.67 -1.33 1.25
C TYR A 73 8.56 -0.48 -0.01
N THR A 74 9.61 0.25 -0.41
CA THR A 74 9.65 0.96 -1.69
C THR A 74 9.66 -0.04 -2.85
N GLU A 75 10.60 -0.99 -2.84
CA GLU A 75 10.66 -2.07 -3.85
C GLU A 75 9.36 -2.90 -3.89
N TRP A 76 8.75 -3.12 -2.72
CA TRP A 76 7.47 -3.80 -2.58
C TRP A 76 6.32 -3.03 -3.26
N ILE A 77 6.26 -1.71 -3.10
CA ILE A 77 5.26 -0.86 -3.77
C ILE A 77 5.47 -0.90 -5.27
N GLU A 78 6.71 -0.76 -5.75
CA GLU A 78 6.96 -0.80 -7.19
C GLU A 78 6.57 -2.16 -7.80
N ALA A 79 6.78 -3.27 -7.07
CA ALA A 79 6.32 -4.60 -7.49
C ALA A 79 4.78 -4.68 -7.57
N LEU A 80 4.09 -4.06 -6.60
CA LEU A 80 2.63 -3.99 -6.58
C LEU A 80 2.10 -3.19 -7.76
N GLU A 81 2.68 -2.01 -8.03
CA GLU A 81 2.31 -1.15 -9.16
C GLU A 81 2.48 -1.87 -10.49
N GLY A 82 3.63 -2.51 -10.70
CA GLY A 82 3.90 -3.30 -11.91
C GLY A 82 2.86 -4.39 -12.12
N LEU A 83 2.52 -5.15 -11.06
CA LEU A 83 1.52 -6.21 -11.16
C LEU A 83 0.11 -5.67 -11.45
N LEU A 84 -0.27 -4.54 -10.85
CA LEU A 84 -1.58 -3.93 -11.10
C LEU A 84 -1.73 -3.42 -12.53
N VAL A 85 -0.64 -2.90 -13.12
CA VAL A 85 -0.60 -2.51 -14.54
C VAL A 85 -0.65 -3.74 -15.44
N GLU A 86 0.11 -4.79 -15.14
CA GLU A 86 0.12 -6.03 -15.91
C GLU A 86 -1.26 -6.74 -15.91
N GLN A 87 -1.98 -6.69 -14.79
CA GLN A 87 -3.33 -7.24 -14.68
C GLN A 87 -4.41 -6.30 -15.25
N GLY A 88 -4.05 -5.09 -15.68
CA GLY A 88 -4.98 -4.09 -16.22
C GLY A 88 -5.94 -3.53 -15.18
N VAL A 89 -5.62 -3.64 -13.89
CA VAL A 89 -6.40 -3.08 -12.77
C VAL A 89 -6.25 -1.56 -12.75
N VAL A 90 -5.04 -1.08 -13.06
CA VAL A 90 -4.73 0.34 -13.22
C VAL A 90 -4.01 0.57 -14.55
N ASP A 91 -4.25 1.72 -15.14
CA ASP A 91 -3.49 2.18 -16.30
C ASP A 91 -2.18 2.82 -15.82
N GLY A 92 -1.06 2.41 -16.43
CA GLY A 92 0.28 2.83 -16.01
C GLY A 92 0.56 4.32 -16.23
N GLU A 93 0.00 4.92 -17.29
CA GLU A 93 0.13 6.34 -17.58
C GLU A 93 -0.65 7.16 -16.53
N THR A 94 -1.89 6.76 -16.26
CA THR A 94 -2.74 7.38 -15.24
C THR A 94 -2.13 7.30 -13.84
N LEU A 95 -1.49 6.16 -13.52
CA LEU A 95 -0.79 5.98 -12.25
C LEU A 95 0.40 6.95 -12.13
N ALA A 96 1.21 7.07 -13.19
CA ALA A 96 2.37 7.95 -13.21
C ALA A 96 1.96 9.44 -13.11
N GLU A 97 0.93 9.84 -13.84
CA GLU A 97 0.35 11.19 -13.77
C GLU A 97 -0.16 11.51 -12.36
N CYS A 98 -0.84 10.54 -11.72
CA CYS A 98 -1.28 10.70 -10.34
C CYS A 98 -0.09 10.86 -9.40
N ALA A 99 0.94 10.02 -9.51
CA ALA A 99 2.14 10.10 -8.68
C ALA A 99 2.85 11.45 -8.84
N GLU A 100 2.97 11.97 -10.07
CA GLU A 100 3.55 13.29 -10.33
C GLU A 100 2.69 14.42 -9.76
N ALA A 101 1.37 14.33 -9.87
CA ALA A 101 0.46 15.29 -9.26
C ALA A 101 0.62 15.35 -7.72
N PHE A 102 0.84 14.20 -7.07
CA PHE A 102 1.14 14.16 -5.63
C PHE A 102 2.54 14.72 -5.32
N ALA A 103 3.56 14.33 -6.09
CA ALA A 103 4.94 14.76 -5.87
C ALA A 103 5.13 16.28 -6.07
N SER A 104 4.41 16.87 -7.03
CA SER A 104 4.40 18.31 -7.29
C SER A 104 3.53 19.12 -6.31
N GLY A 105 2.74 18.44 -5.46
CA GLY A 105 1.78 19.08 -4.56
C GLY A 105 0.52 19.58 -5.24
N GLN A 106 0.30 19.26 -6.52
CA GLN A 106 -0.97 19.51 -7.21
C GLN A 106 -2.12 18.72 -6.56
N ARG A 107 -1.82 17.57 -5.95
CA ARG A 107 -2.72 16.79 -5.10
C ARG A 107 -2.06 16.51 -3.75
N ASP A 108 -2.87 16.49 -2.69
CA ASP A 108 -2.40 16.26 -1.30
C ASP A 108 -3.20 15.18 -0.55
N ALA A 109 -4.12 14.50 -1.24
CA ALA A 109 -5.00 13.44 -0.75
C ALA A 109 -5.99 13.89 0.34
N SER A 110 -6.13 15.20 0.57
CA SER A 110 -7.13 15.76 1.48
C SER A 110 -8.56 15.35 1.10
N GLU A 111 -8.82 15.16 -0.20
CA GLU A 111 -10.08 14.66 -0.75
C GLU A 111 -10.49 13.26 -0.23
N PHE A 112 -9.53 12.46 0.24
CA PHE A 112 -9.76 11.12 0.77
C PHE A 112 -9.82 11.08 2.32
N VAL A 113 -9.55 12.20 2.99
CA VAL A 113 -9.65 12.32 4.44
C VAL A 113 -11.02 12.90 4.81
N VAL A 114 -11.91 12.03 5.28
CA VAL A 114 -13.24 12.44 5.78
C VAL A 114 -13.06 13.38 6.98
N GLY A 115 -13.36 14.68 6.78
CA GLY A 115 -13.33 15.71 7.82
C GLY A 115 -12.28 16.81 7.66
N ALA A 116 -11.48 16.83 6.57
CA ALA A 116 -10.61 17.95 6.26
C ALA A 116 -11.40 19.08 5.55
N ASP A 117 -11.57 20.22 6.22
CA ASP A 117 -12.15 21.44 5.63
C ASP A 117 -11.34 21.87 4.39
N HIS A 118 -12.01 21.92 3.24
CA HIS A 118 -11.40 22.26 1.96
C HIS A 118 -11.13 23.76 1.88
N ALA A 119 -9.87 24.16 2.03
CA ALA A 119 -9.40 25.51 1.72
C ALA A 119 -8.33 25.45 0.62
N HIS A 120 -8.76 25.19 -0.63
CA HIS A 120 -7.94 25.56 -1.77
C HIS A 120 -8.27 27.01 -2.17
N PRO A 121 -7.29 27.93 -2.21
CA PRO A 121 -7.50 29.20 -2.87
C PRO A 121 -7.47 28.95 -4.38
N HIS A 122 -8.63 28.95 -5.02
CA HIS A 122 -8.69 29.10 -6.47
C HIS A 122 -8.13 30.47 -6.83
N PRO A 123 -7.16 30.59 -7.76
CA PRO A 123 -6.84 31.88 -8.33
C PRO A 123 -8.04 32.32 -9.18
N HIS A 124 -8.84 33.24 -8.65
CA HIS A 124 -9.79 33.98 -9.48
C HIS A 124 -8.97 34.95 -10.33
N ASP A 125 -8.79 34.57 -11.59
CA ASP A 125 -8.38 35.50 -12.64
C ASP A 125 -9.48 36.55 -12.78
N HIS A 126 -9.26 37.72 -12.19
CA HIS A 126 -10.11 38.88 -12.37
C HIS A 126 -9.50 39.75 -13.46
N ASP A 127 -9.83 39.41 -14.71
CA ASP A 127 -9.78 40.34 -15.81
C ASP A 127 -10.80 41.46 -15.52
N HIS A 128 -10.30 42.63 -15.12
CA HIS A 128 -11.08 43.85 -15.04
C HIS A 128 -10.70 44.73 -16.23
N ASP A 129 -11.32 44.44 -17.37
CA ASP A 129 -11.33 45.32 -18.53
C ASP A 129 -12.41 46.41 -18.38
N HIS A 130 -11.94 47.66 -18.55
CA HIS A 130 -12.62 48.94 -18.80
C HIS A 130 -13.51 49.65 -17.74
#